data_AF-A0A921LNE7-F1
#
_entry.id   AF-A0A921LNE7-F1
#
_cell.length_a   1.000
_cell.length_b   1.000
_cell.length_c   1.000
_cell.angle_alpha   90.00
_cell.angle_beta   90.00
_cell.angle_gamma   90.00
#
_symmetry.space_group_name_H-M   'P 1'
#
loop_
_entity.id
_entity.type
_entity.pdbx_description
1 polymer ?
#
loop_
_entity_poly.entity_id
_entity_poly.type
_entity_poly.pdbx_seq_one_letter_code
_entity_poly.pdbx_strand_id
1 'polypeptide(L)'
;MDQITLVTSQQHISASLLYQNLEEGWKVYCAINLQKRTDDMAGKPIFYFFVEASGYDAPACVGYGPFSACNRILAQLEDYLLGIRASELNKIRTAFRDNLAEIPRSCFEIADYGEDCDFELFQFLADAAESEKVETREVQGRRCLVMPNRVFKELAGKHWRTVRSVLLQRNLVLHNEGRFDYKLEAGKSSVVCILLEEAKQ
;
A
#
# COMPACT_ATOMS: atom_id res chain seq x y z
N MET A 1 -8.91 -14.00 -17.02
CA MET A 1 -7.67 -14.50 -16.39
C MET A 1 -7.85 -15.97 -16.10
N ASP A 2 -6.90 -16.80 -16.49
CA ASP A 2 -6.87 -18.20 -16.07
C ASP A 2 -6.63 -18.26 -14.56
N GLN A 3 -7.43 -19.03 -13.83
CA GLN A 3 -7.31 -19.21 -12.40
C GLN A 3 -6.89 -20.63 -12.08
N ILE A 4 -6.02 -20.77 -11.09
CA ILE A 4 -5.63 -22.05 -10.51
C ILE A 4 -5.90 -22.03 -9.02
N THR A 5 -6.26 -23.19 -8.47
CA THR A 5 -6.28 -23.40 -7.02
C THR A 5 -4.96 -24.03 -6.63
N LEU A 6 -4.14 -23.28 -5.90
CA LEU A 6 -2.90 -23.76 -5.33
C LEU A 6 -3.20 -24.42 -3.98
N VAL A 7 -2.80 -25.67 -3.83
CA VAL A 7 -2.88 -26.38 -2.55
C VAL A 7 -1.52 -26.26 -1.89
N THR A 8 -1.42 -25.37 -0.91
CA THR A 8 -0.27 -25.34 0.00
C THR A 8 -0.60 -26.20 1.23
N SER A 9 0.41 -26.62 1.98
CA SER A 9 0.30 -27.57 3.11
C SER A 9 -0.71 -27.18 4.21
N GLN A 10 -1.28 -25.98 4.19
CA GLN A 10 -2.28 -25.53 5.16
C GLN A 10 -3.50 -24.81 4.55
N GLN A 11 -3.51 -24.47 3.24
CA GLN A 11 -4.55 -23.60 2.65
C GLN A 11 -4.77 -23.82 1.15
N HIS A 12 -6.04 -23.69 0.72
CA HIS A 12 -6.42 -23.53 -0.67
C HIS A 12 -6.33 -22.05 -1.06
N ILE A 13 -5.41 -21.71 -1.96
CA ILE A 13 -5.17 -20.34 -2.41
C ILE A 13 -5.64 -20.22 -3.86
N SER A 14 -6.63 -19.36 -4.10
CA SER A 14 -7.03 -19.02 -5.47
C SER A 14 -6.01 -18.03 -6.05
N ALA A 15 -5.32 -18.45 -7.11
CA ALA A 15 -4.31 -17.64 -7.78
C ALA A 15 -4.70 -17.41 -9.24
N SER A 16 -4.49 -16.19 -9.73
CA SER A 16 -4.67 -15.84 -11.14
C SER A 16 -3.33 -15.94 -11.86
N LEU A 17 -3.35 -16.45 -13.10
CA LEU A 17 -2.19 -16.40 -13.98
C LEU A 17 -1.83 -14.94 -14.25
N LEU A 18 -0.64 -14.56 -13.84
CA LEU A 18 -0.11 -13.22 -14.01
C LEU A 18 0.68 -13.11 -15.31
N TYR A 19 1.50 -14.11 -15.60
CA TYR A 19 2.37 -14.13 -16.76
C TYR A 19 2.73 -15.56 -17.15
N GLN A 20 2.93 -15.81 -18.44
CA GLN A 20 3.40 -17.10 -18.95
C GLN A 20 4.49 -16.85 -19.99
N ASN A 21 5.65 -17.46 -19.78
CA ASN A 21 6.69 -17.58 -20.78
C ASN A 21 6.52 -18.89 -21.55
N LEU A 22 6.10 -18.80 -22.82
CA LEU A 22 5.88 -19.96 -23.68
C LEU A 22 7.18 -20.61 -24.15
N GLU A 23 8.26 -19.84 -24.28
CA GLU A 23 9.56 -20.33 -24.79
C GLU A 23 10.26 -21.21 -23.75
N GLU A 24 10.29 -20.75 -22.50
CA GLU A 24 10.99 -21.40 -21.39
C GLU A 24 10.06 -22.25 -20.52
N GLY A 25 8.75 -22.22 -20.79
CA GLY A 25 7.76 -23.11 -20.19
C GLY A 25 7.42 -22.82 -18.73
N TRP A 26 7.71 -21.62 -18.22
CA TRP A 26 7.37 -21.22 -16.85
C TRP A 26 6.21 -20.23 -16.81
N LYS A 27 5.49 -20.22 -15.69
CA LYS A 27 4.34 -19.38 -15.42
C LYS A 27 4.49 -18.72 -14.05
N VAL A 28 3.99 -17.50 -13.96
CA VAL A 28 3.90 -16.74 -12.72
C VAL A 28 2.43 -16.55 -12.40
N TYR A 29 2.07 -16.91 -11.18
CA TYR A 29 0.74 -16.74 -10.63
C TYR A 29 0.78 -15.71 -9.50
N CYS A 30 -0.31 -14.95 -9.36
CA CYS A 30 -0.50 -14.02 -8.28
C CYS A 30 -1.77 -14.39 -7.52
N ALA A 31 -1.67 -14.47 -6.20
CA ALA A 31 -2.82 -14.65 -5.32
C ALA A 31 -2.89 -13.53 -4.29
N ILE A 32 -4.10 -13.30 -3.77
CA ILE A 32 -4.33 -12.41 -2.64
C ILE A 32 -4.84 -13.29 -1.51
N ASN A 33 -4.17 -13.27 -0.36
CA ASN A 33 -4.74 -13.89 0.83
C ASN A 33 -5.76 -12.93 1.43
N LEU A 34 -7.05 -13.30 1.33
CA LEU A 34 -8.18 -12.54 1.87
C LEU A 34 -8.42 -12.83 3.36
N GLN A 35 -7.64 -13.70 3.99
CA GLN A 35 -7.82 -13.99 5.41
C GLN A 35 -7.45 -12.77 6.26
N LYS A 36 -8.30 -12.48 7.24
CA LYS A 36 -8.02 -11.54 8.32
C LYS A 36 -6.74 -11.95 9.04
N ARG A 37 -5.69 -11.15 8.88
CA ARG A 37 -4.43 -11.29 9.63
C ARG A 37 -4.54 -10.50 10.94
N THR A 38 -3.84 -10.96 11.97
CA THR A 38 -3.75 -10.31 13.28
C THR A 38 -2.34 -9.79 13.58
N ASP A 39 -1.44 -9.86 12.60
CA ASP A 39 -0.07 -9.35 12.71
C ASP A 39 0.06 -7.90 12.20
N ASP A 40 1.26 -7.33 12.29
CA ASP A 40 1.60 -5.95 11.93
C ASP A 40 1.32 -5.57 10.44
N MET A 41 0.94 -6.55 9.63
CA MET A 41 0.58 -6.40 8.22
C MET A 41 -0.92 -6.58 7.95
N ALA A 42 -1.74 -6.70 9.01
CA ALA A 42 -3.19 -6.92 8.96
C ALA A 42 -3.96 -5.98 8.02
N GLY A 43 -3.55 -4.71 7.94
CA GLY A 43 -4.23 -3.68 7.13
C GLY A 43 -3.77 -3.51 5.70
N LYS A 44 -2.99 -4.43 5.14
CA LYS A 44 -2.55 -4.34 3.75
C LYS A 44 -2.85 -5.64 3.01
N PRO A 45 -3.36 -5.57 1.76
CA PRO A 45 -3.44 -6.76 0.92
C PRO A 45 -2.04 -7.32 0.71
N ILE A 46 -1.89 -8.62 0.93
CA ILE A 46 -0.65 -9.33 0.73
C ILE A 46 -0.81 -10.16 -0.52
N PHE A 47 0.00 -9.81 -1.51
CA PHE A 47 0.12 -10.54 -2.76
C PHE A 47 1.14 -11.65 -2.57
N TYR A 48 0.81 -12.83 -3.06
CA TYR A 48 1.67 -14.00 -3.10
C TYR A 48 1.99 -14.30 -4.55
N PHE A 49 3.26 -14.45 -4.86
CA PHE A 49 3.72 -14.81 -6.19
C PHE A 49 4.18 -16.25 -6.19
N PHE A 50 3.62 -17.03 -7.10
CA PHE A 50 3.98 -18.42 -7.30
C PHE A 50 4.58 -18.61 -8.69
N VAL A 51 5.57 -19.48 -8.78
CA VAL A 51 6.21 -19.84 -10.04
C VAL A 51 6.01 -21.31 -10.30
N GLU A 52 5.42 -21.64 -11.44
CA GLU A 52 5.41 -22.98 -12.01
C GLU A 52 6.49 -23.03 -13.08
N ALA A 53 7.46 -23.94 -12.96
CA ALA A 53 8.53 -24.09 -13.93
C ALA A 53 8.89 -25.58 -14.09
N SER A 54 9.42 -25.92 -15.27
CA SER A 54 9.91 -27.27 -15.57
C SER A 54 10.96 -27.71 -14.55
N GLY A 55 10.76 -28.87 -13.94
CA GLY A 55 11.65 -29.42 -12.90
C GLY A 55 11.12 -29.29 -11.46
N TYR A 56 9.94 -28.70 -11.27
CA TYR A 56 9.26 -28.65 -9.98
C TYR A 56 7.89 -29.36 -10.07
N ASP A 57 7.56 -30.13 -9.03
CA ASP A 57 6.31 -30.91 -8.99
C ASP A 57 5.06 -30.04 -8.74
N ALA A 58 5.24 -28.80 -8.25
CA ALA A 58 4.17 -27.87 -7.96
C ALA A 58 4.64 -26.41 -8.06
N PRO A 59 3.72 -25.45 -8.25
CA PRO A 59 4.07 -24.03 -8.22
C PRO A 59 4.61 -23.61 -6.85
N ALA A 60 5.79 -23.00 -6.83
CA ALA A 60 6.49 -22.61 -5.61
C ALA A 60 6.24 -21.13 -5.28
N CYS A 61 5.98 -20.82 -3.99
CA CYS A 61 5.90 -19.43 -3.53
C CYS A 61 7.30 -18.82 -3.50
N VAL A 62 7.54 -17.82 -4.34
CA VAL A 62 8.86 -17.16 -4.45
C VAL A 62 8.94 -15.84 -3.69
N GLY A 63 7.78 -15.28 -3.34
CA GLY A 63 7.73 -14.03 -2.61
C GLY A 63 6.31 -13.65 -2.25
N TYR A 64 6.18 -12.86 -1.19
CA TYR A 64 4.92 -12.26 -0.79
C TYR A 64 5.13 -10.89 -0.17
N GLY A 65 4.10 -10.05 -0.23
CA GLY A 65 4.13 -8.75 0.42
C GLY A 65 3.06 -7.79 -0.06
N PRO A 66 3.01 -6.59 0.52
CA PRO A 66 2.13 -5.54 0.05
C PRO A 66 2.58 -5.05 -1.33
N PHE A 67 1.72 -4.33 -2.04
CA PHE A 67 2.06 -3.75 -3.35
C PHE A 67 3.39 -2.96 -3.33
N SER A 68 3.67 -2.22 -2.25
CA SER A 68 4.92 -1.46 -2.11
C SER A 68 6.18 -2.33 -2.08
N ALA A 69 6.05 -3.64 -1.83
CA ALA A 69 7.15 -4.60 -1.83
C ALA A 69 7.38 -5.25 -3.21
N CYS A 70 6.60 -4.89 -4.24
CA CYS A 70 6.64 -5.52 -5.56
C CYS A 70 8.08 -5.57 -6.15
N ASN A 71 8.86 -4.49 -6.04
CA ASN A 71 10.25 -4.50 -6.55
C ASN A 71 11.14 -5.56 -5.87
N ARG A 72 10.94 -5.81 -4.57
CA ARG A 72 11.66 -6.87 -3.86
C ARG A 72 11.21 -8.24 -4.34
N ILE A 73 9.91 -8.42 -4.59
CA ILE A 73 9.36 -9.68 -5.09
C ILE A 73 9.85 -9.98 -6.52
N LEU A 74 9.95 -8.95 -7.37
CA LEU A 74 10.50 -9.07 -8.72
C LEU A 74 11.98 -9.47 -8.69
N ALA A 75 12.78 -8.96 -7.75
CA ALA A 75 14.16 -9.40 -7.58
C ALA A 75 14.24 -10.88 -7.13
N GLN A 76 13.36 -11.31 -6.22
CA GLN A 76 13.28 -12.73 -5.82
C GLN A 76 12.89 -13.64 -7.00
N LEU A 77 12.02 -13.18 -7.89
CA LEU A 77 11.67 -13.88 -9.13
C LEU A 77 12.88 -14.01 -10.07
N GLU A 78 13.67 -12.96 -10.22
CA GLU A 78 14.90 -12.96 -11.00
C GLU A 78 15.91 -13.99 -10.48
N ASP A 79 16.12 -14.00 -9.16
CA ASP A 79 16.99 -14.96 -8.48
C ASP A 79 16.48 -16.41 -8.63
N TYR A 80 15.17 -16.61 -8.44
CA TYR A 80 14.55 -17.94 -8.47
C TYR A 80 14.62 -18.61 -9.84
N LEU A 81 14.47 -17.83 -10.91
CA LEU A 81 14.50 -18.31 -12.30
C LEU A 81 15.88 -18.17 -12.96
N LEU A 82 16.96 -18.17 -12.16
CA LEU A 82 18.36 -18.17 -12.61
C LEU A 82 18.69 -17.06 -13.61
N GLY A 83 18.16 -15.85 -13.40
CA GLY A 83 18.49 -14.69 -14.24
C GLY A 83 17.54 -14.50 -15.42
N ILE A 84 16.25 -14.28 -15.13
CA ILE A 84 15.27 -13.85 -16.14
C ILE A 84 15.78 -12.61 -16.91
N ARG A 85 15.53 -12.58 -18.22
CA ARG A 85 15.72 -11.39 -19.05
C ARG A 85 14.94 -10.18 -18.52
N ALA A 86 15.58 -9.01 -18.45
CA ALA A 86 14.94 -7.77 -18.00
C ALA A 86 13.64 -7.40 -18.76
N SER A 87 13.51 -7.81 -20.04
CA SER A 87 12.28 -7.63 -20.82
C SER A 87 11.10 -8.42 -20.25
N GLU A 88 11.33 -9.63 -19.75
CA GLU A 88 10.33 -10.51 -19.15
C GLU A 88 9.91 -10.00 -17.78
N LEU A 89 10.86 -9.55 -16.95
CA LEU A 89 10.57 -8.89 -15.67
C LEU A 89 9.68 -7.65 -15.85
N ASN A 90 9.94 -6.85 -16.90
CA ASN A 90 9.11 -5.69 -17.22
C ASN A 90 7.68 -6.09 -17.64
N LYS A 91 7.50 -7.20 -18.36
CA LYS A 91 6.18 -7.73 -18.70
C LYS A 91 5.43 -8.19 -17.45
N ILE A 92 6.07 -8.93 -16.55
CA ILE A 92 5.49 -9.35 -15.26
C ILE A 92 5.06 -8.12 -14.44
N ARG A 93 5.93 -7.12 -14.34
CA ARG A 93 5.62 -5.86 -13.64
C ARG A 93 4.41 -5.14 -14.24
N THR A 94 4.34 -5.10 -15.56
CA THR A 94 3.23 -4.45 -16.29
C THR A 94 1.93 -5.20 -16.07
N ALA A 95 1.95 -6.53 -16.27
CA ALA A 95 0.81 -7.39 -15.99
C ALA A 95 0.34 -7.24 -14.55
N PHE A 96 1.25 -7.15 -13.58
CA PHE A 96 0.88 -6.99 -12.18
C PHE A 96 0.18 -5.65 -11.92
N ARG A 97 0.72 -4.57 -12.47
CA ARG A 97 0.09 -3.24 -12.38
C ARG A 97 -1.29 -3.21 -13.03
N ASP A 98 -1.44 -3.84 -14.20
CA ASP A 98 -2.69 -3.82 -14.96
C ASP A 98 -3.76 -4.67 -14.23
N ASN A 99 -3.38 -5.84 -13.70
CA ASN A 99 -4.27 -6.66 -12.86
C ASN A 99 -4.65 -5.97 -11.54
N LEU A 100 -3.77 -5.15 -10.97
CA LEU A 100 -4.10 -4.32 -9.79
C LEU A 100 -5.15 -3.25 -10.09
N ALA A 101 -5.18 -2.73 -11.31
CA ALA A 101 -6.21 -1.76 -11.70
C ALA A 101 -7.59 -2.42 -11.80
N GLU A 102 -7.64 -3.74 -12.06
CA GLU A 102 -8.87 -4.52 -12.16
C GLU A 102 -9.38 -5.04 -10.82
N ILE A 103 -8.55 -5.12 -9.78
CA ILE A 103 -8.97 -5.55 -8.45
C ILE A 103 -9.80 -4.42 -7.81
N PRO A 104 -11.09 -4.65 -7.50
CA PRO A 104 -11.92 -3.65 -6.85
C PRO A 104 -11.28 -3.20 -5.53
N ARG A 105 -11.29 -1.89 -5.27
CA ARG A 105 -10.71 -1.37 -4.02
C ARG A 105 -11.36 -1.95 -2.76
N SER A 106 -12.59 -2.43 -2.86
CA SER A 106 -13.34 -3.12 -1.81
C SER A 106 -12.78 -4.50 -1.44
N CYS A 107 -11.99 -5.13 -2.33
CA CYS A 107 -11.22 -6.34 -1.99
C CYS A 107 -10.02 -6.03 -1.09
N PHE A 108 -9.68 -4.75 -0.96
CA PHE A 108 -8.79 -4.27 0.07
C PHE A 108 -9.64 -3.80 1.24
N GLU A 109 -9.90 -4.70 2.20
CA GLU A 109 -10.14 -4.23 3.55
C GLU A 109 -8.85 -3.49 3.96
N ILE A 110 -8.87 -2.16 3.91
CA ILE A 110 -8.01 -1.39 4.80
C ILE A 110 -8.44 -1.91 6.16
N ALA A 111 -7.63 -2.74 6.83
CA ALA A 111 -7.98 -3.16 8.18
C ALA A 111 -8.28 -1.87 8.93
N ASP A 112 -9.52 -1.76 9.36
CA ASP A 112 -9.89 -0.76 10.31
C ASP A 112 -9.06 -1.11 11.53
N TYR A 113 -7.96 -0.39 11.73
CA TYR A 113 -7.30 -0.35 13.01
C TYR A 113 -8.22 0.48 13.92
N GLY A 114 -9.45 0.00 14.10
CA GLY A 114 -10.26 0.18 15.30
C GLY A 114 -9.72 -0.73 16.39
N GLU A 115 -8.40 -0.80 16.54
CA GLU A 115 -7.90 -0.88 17.90
C GLU A 115 -8.18 0.49 18.49
N ASP A 116 -8.85 0.50 19.62
CA ASP A 116 -8.89 1.59 20.59
C ASP A 116 -7.46 2.03 20.91
N CYS A 117 -6.78 2.66 19.96
CA CYS A 117 -5.67 3.53 20.26
C CYS A 117 -6.34 4.72 20.92
N ASP A 118 -6.12 4.88 22.23
CA ASP A 118 -6.27 6.10 23.01
C ASP A 118 -5.39 7.24 22.44
N PHE A 119 -5.43 7.44 21.13
CA PHE A 119 -4.83 8.55 20.45
C PHE A 119 -5.87 9.66 20.43
N GLU A 120 -5.69 10.60 21.34
CA GLU A 120 -6.50 11.80 21.41
C GLU A 120 -6.19 12.70 20.22
N LEU A 121 -6.89 12.48 19.11
CA LEU A 121 -6.80 13.31 17.90
C LEU A 121 -6.95 14.80 18.24
N PHE A 122 -7.83 15.13 19.19
CA PHE A 122 -8.02 16.49 19.67
C PHE A 122 -6.76 17.07 20.32
N GLN A 123 -6.05 16.29 21.14
CA GLN A 123 -4.80 16.73 21.76
C GLN A 123 -3.73 16.96 20.70
N PHE A 124 -3.58 16.04 19.73
CA PHE A 124 -2.63 16.23 18.64
C PHE A 124 -2.95 17.47 17.78
N LEU A 125 -4.23 17.73 17.48
CA LEU A 125 -4.63 18.92 16.73
C LEU A 125 -4.36 20.20 17.51
N ALA A 126 -4.56 20.19 18.83
CA ALA A 126 -4.21 21.31 19.71
C ALA A 126 -2.70 21.54 19.73
N ASP A 127 -1.89 20.51 19.97
CA ASP A 127 -0.42 20.59 19.97
C ASP A 127 0.12 21.08 18.62
N ALA A 128 -0.49 20.62 17.52
CA ALA A 128 -0.15 21.05 16.18
C ALA A 128 -0.52 22.52 15.93
N ALA A 129 -1.63 23.01 16.47
CA ALA A 129 -2.05 24.40 16.34
C ALA A 129 -1.19 25.36 17.18
N GLU A 130 -0.62 24.90 18.29
CA GLU A 130 0.27 25.69 19.17
C GLU A 130 1.74 25.67 18.73
N SER A 131 2.11 24.75 17.84
CA SER A 131 3.50 24.59 17.38
C SER A 131 3.95 25.71 16.45
N GLU A 132 5.06 26.39 16.79
CA GLU A 132 5.71 27.41 15.93
C GLU A 132 6.21 26.84 14.58
N LYS A 133 6.29 25.51 14.45
CA LYS A 133 6.70 24.82 13.21
C LYS A 133 5.53 24.54 12.26
N VAL A 134 4.32 24.95 12.62
CA VAL A 134 3.08 24.70 11.87
C VAL A 134 2.42 26.02 11.48
N GLU A 135 2.04 26.16 10.21
CA GLU A 135 1.37 27.35 9.70
C GLU A 135 -0.14 27.09 9.56
N THR A 136 -0.97 27.96 10.14
CA THR A 136 -2.39 28.00 9.78
C THR A 136 -2.57 28.86 8.54
N ARG A 137 -3.04 28.28 7.43
CA ARG A 137 -3.34 29.04 6.19
C ARG A 137 -4.53 28.46 5.44
N GLU A 138 -5.09 29.27 4.55
CA GLU A 138 -6.10 28.81 3.61
C GLU A 138 -5.44 28.11 2.42
N VAL A 139 -5.90 26.90 2.10
CA VAL A 139 -5.47 26.11 0.94
C VAL A 139 -6.73 25.63 0.22
N GLN A 140 -6.89 26.01 -1.05
CA GLN A 140 -8.10 25.73 -1.84
C GLN A 140 -9.41 26.15 -1.16
N GLY A 141 -9.44 27.34 -0.53
CA GLY A 141 -10.63 27.84 0.17
C GLY A 141 -10.92 27.14 1.51
N ARG A 142 -10.01 26.27 1.99
CA ARG A 142 -10.16 25.54 3.25
C ARG A 142 -9.06 25.91 4.23
N ARG A 143 -9.43 26.15 5.49
CA ARG A 143 -8.49 26.48 6.54
C ARG A 143 -7.74 25.23 7.01
N CYS A 144 -6.42 25.26 6.90
CA CYS A 144 -5.55 24.10 7.17
C CYS A 144 -4.42 24.44 8.13
N LEU A 145 -4.04 23.46 8.96
CA LEU A 145 -2.69 23.39 9.52
C LEU A 145 -1.77 22.81 8.45
N VAL A 146 -0.72 23.54 8.11
CA VAL A 146 0.23 23.16 7.06
C VAL A 146 1.62 23.04 7.65
N MET A 147 2.22 21.87 7.46
CA MET A 147 3.53 21.56 8.03
C MET A 147 4.33 20.61 7.13
N PRO A 148 5.67 20.63 7.19
CA PRO A 148 6.48 19.60 6.57
C PRO A 148 6.19 18.21 7.13
N ASN A 149 6.30 17.16 6.31
CA ASN A 149 6.10 15.76 6.75
C ASN A 149 7.01 15.37 7.94
N ARG A 150 8.24 15.92 7.98
CA ARG A 150 9.14 15.74 9.13
C ARG A 150 8.55 16.28 10.43
N VAL A 151 7.94 17.47 10.39
CA VAL A 151 7.32 18.11 11.56
C VAL A 151 6.09 17.33 12.01
N PHE A 152 5.27 16.86 11.06
CA PHE A 152 4.15 15.97 11.36
C PHE A 152 4.60 14.71 12.12
N LYS A 153 5.65 14.03 11.64
CA LYS A 153 6.19 12.83 12.30
C LYS A 153 6.81 13.12 13.67
N GLU A 154 7.40 14.31 13.85
CA GLU A 154 7.95 14.75 15.14
C GLU A 154 6.83 14.94 16.16
N LEU A 155 5.78 15.70 15.79
CA LEU A 155 4.61 15.95 16.65
C LEU A 155 3.85 14.66 16.99
N ALA A 156 3.65 13.79 16.00
CA ALA A 156 2.92 12.54 16.21
C ALA A 156 3.78 11.41 16.84
N GLY A 157 5.09 11.63 16.97
CA GLY A 157 6.02 10.69 17.59
C GLY A 157 5.95 9.26 17.04
N LYS A 158 6.00 8.26 17.93
CA LYS A 158 5.91 6.83 17.57
C LYS A 158 4.56 6.45 16.94
N HIS A 159 3.52 7.28 17.10
CA HIS A 159 2.16 7.03 16.63
C HIS A 159 1.86 7.66 15.26
N TRP A 160 2.84 8.28 14.59
CA TRP A 160 2.61 9.01 13.32
C TRP A 160 1.85 8.23 12.24
N ARG A 161 1.99 6.90 12.19
CA ARG A 161 1.23 6.04 11.25
C ARG A 161 -0.25 5.98 11.61
N THR A 162 -0.56 5.83 12.90
CA THR A 162 -1.92 5.84 13.46
C THR A 162 -2.58 7.20 13.23
N VAL A 163 -1.89 8.29 13.59
CA VAL A 163 -2.39 9.67 13.39
C VAL A 163 -2.74 9.92 11.92
N ARG A 164 -1.84 9.53 11.02
CA ARG A 164 -2.07 9.63 9.57
C ARG A 164 -3.31 8.85 9.14
N SER A 165 -3.49 7.63 9.65
CA SER A 165 -4.64 6.79 9.31
C SER A 165 -5.95 7.42 9.76
N VAL A 166 -6.03 7.87 11.01
CA VAL A 166 -7.21 8.52 11.59
C VAL A 166 -7.57 9.80 10.81
N LEU A 167 -6.57 10.63 10.49
CA LEU A 167 -6.78 11.84 9.70
C LEU A 167 -7.32 11.55 8.30
N LEU A 168 -6.84 10.49 7.64
CA LEU A 168 -7.35 10.06 6.33
C LEU A 168 -8.77 9.49 6.43
N GLN A 169 -9.05 8.65 7.43
CA GLN A 169 -10.39 8.07 7.66
C GLN A 169 -11.45 9.14 7.95
N ARG A 170 -11.09 10.16 8.73
CA ARG A 170 -11.99 11.29 9.05
C ARG A 170 -12.03 12.36 7.96
N ASN A 171 -11.39 12.14 6.81
CA ASN A 171 -11.29 13.11 5.71
C ASN A 171 -10.77 14.49 6.17
N LEU A 172 -9.83 14.50 7.12
CA LEU A 172 -9.21 15.70 7.70
C LEU A 172 -7.89 16.08 7.04
N VAL A 173 -7.60 15.58 5.83
CA VAL A 173 -6.35 15.90 5.10
C VAL A 173 -6.69 16.33 3.70
N LEU A 174 -6.11 17.44 3.23
CA LEU A 174 -6.04 17.71 1.80
C LEU A 174 -5.03 16.78 1.16
N HIS A 175 -5.49 15.90 0.28
CA HIS A 175 -4.65 14.97 -0.46
C HIS A 175 -4.82 15.11 -1.97
N ASN A 176 -3.74 14.95 -2.72
CA ASN A 176 -3.80 14.79 -4.17
C ASN A 176 -3.85 13.31 -4.49
N GLU A 177 -4.94 12.83 -5.09
CA GLU A 177 -5.09 11.45 -5.57
C GLU A 177 -4.83 10.38 -4.49
N GLY A 178 -5.18 10.67 -3.22
CA GLY A 178 -4.98 9.75 -2.09
C GLY A 178 -3.58 9.77 -1.46
N ARG A 179 -2.70 10.69 -1.86
CA ARG A 179 -1.39 10.88 -1.22
C ARG A 179 -1.50 11.81 0.00
N PHE A 180 -0.99 11.36 1.14
CA PHE A 180 -0.93 12.14 2.38
C PHE A 180 -0.07 13.41 2.26
N ASP A 181 0.83 13.44 1.28
CA ASP A 181 1.65 14.60 0.94
C ASP A 181 0.90 15.49 -0.06
N TYR A 182 0.57 16.70 0.37
CA TYR A 182 0.02 17.76 -0.46
C TYR A 182 1.13 18.58 -1.12
N LYS A 183 0.99 18.88 -2.41
CA LYS A 183 1.89 19.79 -3.11
C LYS A 183 1.25 21.17 -3.14
N LEU A 184 1.83 22.13 -2.42
CA LEU A 184 1.45 23.53 -2.56
C LEU A 184 1.76 24.00 -4.00
N GLU A 185 0.91 24.86 -4.54
CA GLU A 185 1.20 25.53 -5.81
C GLU A 185 2.56 26.26 -5.67
N ALA A 186 3.41 26.10 -6.68
CA ALA A 186 4.85 26.43 -6.69
C ALA A 186 5.83 25.35 -6.20
N GLY A 187 5.47 24.06 -6.28
CA GLY A 187 6.41 22.99 -6.67
C GLY A 187 7.65 22.73 -5.81
N LYS A 188 7.77 23.32 -4.61
CA LYS A 188 9.04 23.28 -3.84
C LYS A 188 9.00 22.52 -2.52
N SER A 189 7.88 21.97 -2.06
CA SER A 189 7.88 21.02 -0.92
C SER A 189 6.56 20.25 -0.81
N SER A 190 6.66 18.95 -0.54
CA SER A 190 5.55 18.11 -0.10
C SER A 190 5.27 18.41 1.38
N VAL A 191 4.07 18.91 1.67
CA VAL A 191 3.62 19.26 3.02
C VAL A 191 2.41 18.41 3.41
N VAL A 192 2.12 18.33 4.71
CA VAL A 192 0.88 17.78 5.23
C VAL A 192 -0.07 18.95 5.46
N CYS A 193 -1.28 18.87 4.91
CA CYS A 193 -2.33 19.87 5.07
C CYS A 193 -3.50 19.24 5.83
N ILE A 194 -3.62 19.53 7.12
CA ILE A 194 -4.70 19.02 7.99
C ILE A 194 -5.83 20.04 8.01
N LEU A 195 -7.04 19.63 7.67
CA LEU A 195 -8.24 20.45 7.68
C LEU A 195 -8.67 20.74 9.12
N LEU A 196 -8.94 22.01 9.44
CA LEU A 196 -9.45 22.41 10.76
C LEU A 196 -10.98 22.28 10.89
N GLU A 197 -11.67 22.09 9.77
CA GLU A 197 -13.11 21.82 9.72
C GLU A 197 -13.34 20.49 9.00
N GLU A 198 -14.22 19.64 9.53
CA GLU A 198 -14.64 18.43 8.83
C GLU A 198 -15.23 18.81 7.48
N ALA A 199 -14.76 18.16 6.41
CA ALA A 199 -15.36 18.33 5.10
C ALA A 199 -16.82 17.89 5.20
N LYS A 200 -17.76 18.85 5.20
CA LYS A 200 -19.18 18.54 5.03
C LYS A 200 -19.32 17.71 3.75
N GLN A 201 -19.77 16.48 3.91
CA GLN A 201 -20.08 15.55 2.81
C GLN A 201 -21.12 16.17 1.89
#